data_AF-A0A522C431-F1
#
_entry.id   AF-A0A522C431-F1
#
_cell.length_a   1.000
_cell.length_b   1.000
_cell.length_c   1.000
_cell.angle_alpha   90.00
_cell.angle_beta   90.00
_cell.angle_gamma   90.00
#
_symmetry.space_group_name_H-M   'P 1'
#
loop_
_entity.id
_entity.type
_entity.pdbx_description
1 polymer ?
#
loop_
_entity_poly.entity_id
_entity_poly.type
_entity_poly.pdbx_seq_one_letter_code
_entity_poly.pdbx_strand_id
1 'polypeptide(L)'
;MPCITGRLKRNTEFQLSPQQAGKNLKYGHGGGIHSGKKGFGCGLHLMAITAEGKIAKCTFYSDRYVGTIKDGLKKCRQKIKPIKLDKLKCNCEFIEQCRGGCRYRAEMLGDPLGKDLYRCGLFLSR
;
A
#
# COMPACT_ATOMS: atom_id res chain seq x y z
N MET A 1 2.32 0.07 -10.60
CA MET A 1 3.44 -0.89 -10.52
C MET A 1 3.05 -2.00 -9.57
N PRO A 2 2.89 -3.23 -10.08
CA PRO A 2 2.42 -4.36 -9.29
C PRO A 2 3.41 -4.71 -8.18
N CYS A 3 2.90 -5.23 -7.06
CA CYS A 3 3.72 -5.86 -6.04
C CYS A 3 4.03 -7.30 -6.48
N ILE A 4 5.20 -7.85 -6.13
CA ILE A 4 5.57 -9.24 -6.43
C ILE A 4 4.70 -10.19 -5.61
N THR A 5 3.52 -10.49 -6.13
CA THR A 5 2.52 -11.39 -5.53
C THR A 5 1.76 -12.16 -6.60
N GLY A 6 1.00 -13.18 -6.21
CA GLY A 6 0.25 -14.02 -7.14
C GLY A 6 1.14 -14.64 -8.22
N ARG A 7 0.71 -14.58 -9.49
CA ARG A 7 1.47 -15.12 -10.63
C ARG A 7 2.83 -14.45 -10.83
N LEU A 8 2.97 -13.18 -10.43
CA LEU A 8 4.23 -12.44 -10.60
C LEU A 8 5.37 -13.00 -9.75
N LYS A 9 5.07 -13.75 -8.67
CA LYS A 9 6.10 -14.46 -7.88
C LYS A 9 6.89 -15.48 -8.72
N ARG A 10 6.28 -16.02 -9.78
CA ARG A 10 6.89 -17.02 -10.69
C ARG A 10 7.37 -16.40 -12.01
N ASN A 11 7.23 -15.08 -12.18
CA ASN A 11 7.55 -14.38 -13.42
C ASN A 11 8.21 -13.02 -13.09
N THR A 12 9.21 -13.04 -12.21
CA THR A 12 9.83 -11.83 -11.67
C THR A 12 10.60 -11.01 -12.72
N GLU A 13 10.92 -11.62 -13.86
CA GLU A 13 11.51 -10.96 -15.04
C GLU A 13 10.63 -9.83 -15.60
N PHE A 14 9.31 -9.86 -15.35
CA PHE A 14 8.40 -8.77 -15.72
C PHE A 14 8.37 -7.62 -14.71
N GLN A 15 9.12 -7.72 -13.60
CA GLN A 15 9.20 -6.66 -12.61
C GLN A 15 10.16 -5.56 -13.08
N LEU A 16 9.64 -4.34 -13.22
CA LEU A 16 10.45 -3.17 -13.52
C LEU A 16 11.20 -2.67 -12.28
N SER A 17 12.38 -2.07 -12.48
CA SER A 17 13.09 -1.37 -11.39
C SER A 17 12.31 -0.15 -10.90
N PRO A 18 12.47 0.30 -9.63
CA PRO A 18 11.79 1.50 -9.12
C PRO A 18 11.94 2.74 -10.02
N GLN A 19 13.10 2.93 -10.64
CA GLN A 19 13.41 4.04 -11.54
C GLN A 19 12.60 3.96 -12.84
N GLN A 20 12.53 2.79 -13.47
CA GLN A 20 11.73 2.57 -14.69
C GLN A 20 10.23 2.64 -14.39
N ALA A 21 9.83 2.01 -13.28
CA ALA A 21 8.46 1.82 -12.87
C ALA A 21 7.81 3.13 -12.38
N GLY A 22 8.57 3.97 -11.66
CA GLY A 22 8.10 5.23 -11.09
C GLY A 22 7.59 6.21 -12.14
N LYS A 23 8.30 6.35 -13.27
CA LYS A 23 7.90 7.20 -14.42
C LYS A 23 6.54 6.83 -14.98
N ASN A 24 6.20 5.53 -14.95
CA ASN A 24 4.95 5.01 -15.48
C ASN A 24 3.77 5.11 -14.49
N LEU A 25 4.02 5.39 -13.20
CA LEU A 25 2.95 5.59 -12.22
C LEU A 25 2.11 6.85 -12.47
N LYS A 26 2.62 7.81 -13.26
CA LYS A 26 1.87 9.02 -13.65
C LYS A 26 0.66 8.72 -14.54
N TYR A 27 0.66 7.58 -15.23
CA TYR A 27 -0.44 7.12 -16.07
C TYR A 27 -1.51 6.35 -15.29
N GLY A 28 -1.38 6.24 -13.96
CA GLY A 28 -2.42 5.64 -13.14
C GLY A 28 -3.68 6.50 -13.14
N HIS A 29 -4.81 5.92 -13.59
CA HIS A 29 -6.13 6.56 -13.58
C HIS A 29 -6.99 6.08 -12.40
N GLY A 30 -8.03 6.86 -12.10
CA GLY A 30 -8.80 6.75 -10.85
C GLY A 30 -8.03 7.45 -9.74
N GLY A 31 -8.68 8.34 -8.98
CA GLY A 31 -8.09 9.12 -7.88
C GLY A 31 -7.62 8.27 -6.69
N GLY A 32 -6.96 7.14 -6.95
CA GLY A 32 -6.58 6.00 -6.11
C GLY A 32 -5.59 6.32 -5.00
N ILE A 33 -5.48 7.58 -4.63
CA ILE A 33 -5.28 7.93 -3.24
C ILE A 33 -6.69 8.03 -2.66
N HIS A 34 -7.29 6.88 -2.32
CA HIS A 34 -8.55 6.81 -1.57
C HIS A 34 -8.60 7.97 -0.58
N SER A 35 -9.75 8.65 -0.52
CA SER A 35 -9.99 9.76 0.40
C SER A 35 -9.30 9.44 1.72
N GLY A 36 -8.47 10.36 2.16
CA GLY A 36 -7.64 10.13 3.33
C GLY A 36 -7.32 11.45 3.97
N LYS A 37 -6.89 11.36 5.21
CA LYS A 37 -6.76 12.51 6.09
C LYS A 37 -5.28 12.90 6.18
N LYS A 38 -5.03 14.21 6.26
CA LYS A 38 -3.71 14.78 6.55
C LYS A 38 -3.05 14.03 7.72
N GLY A 39 -1.76 13.75 7.60
CA GLY A 39 -1.00 13.02 8.62
C GLY A 39 -1.19 11.49 8.64
N PHE A 40 -1.99 10.90 7.73
CA PHE A 40 -2.17 9.45 7.62
C PHE A 40 -1.67 8.90 6.28
N GLY A 41 -1.07 7.70 6.36
CA GLY A 41 -0.55 6.97 5.22
C GLY A 41 -1.58 6.08 4.53
N CYS A 42 -1.07 5.20 3.66
CA CYS A 42 -1.88 4.28 2.85
C CYS A 42 -2.90 3.46 3.66
N GLY A 43 -4.14 3.50 3.17
CA GLY A 43 -5.23 2.63 3.60
C GLY A 43 -6.00 3.10 4.82
N LEU A 44 -6.01 4.40 5.13
CA LEU A 44 -6.76 4.94 6.27
C LEU A 44 -8.23 4.48 6.31
N HIS A 45 -8.93 4.50 5.17
CA HIS A 45 -10.33 4.08 5.08
C HIS A 45 -10.50 2.75 4.34
N LEU A 46 -9.40 2.02 4.11
CA LEU A 46 -9.46 0.75 3.38
C LEU A 46 -9.70 -0.44 4.30
N MET A 47 -10.48 -1.36 3.77
CA MET A 47 -10.70 -2.71 4.27
C MET A 47 -11.07 -3.58 3.07
N ALA A 48 -10.44 -4.73 2.92
CA ALA A 48 -10.76 -5.71 1.89
C ALA A 48 -11.47 -6.90 2.51
N ILE A 49 -12.42 -7.46 1.76
CA ILE A 49 -13.08 -8.73 2.07
C ILE A 49 -12.78 -9.67 0.90
N THR A 50 -12.23 -10.84 1.20
CA THR A 50 -11.93 -11.90 0.22
C THR A 50 -13.17 -12.71 -0.11
N ALA A 51 -13.10 -13.54 -1.17
CA ALA A 51 -14.21 -14.42 -1.54
C ALA A 51 -14.55 -15.44 -0.44
N GLU A 52 -13.57 -15.84 0.37
CA GLU A 52 -13.75 -16.73 1.52
C GLU A 52 -14.30 -15.99 2.77
N GLY A 53 -14.62 -14.70 2.64
CA GLY A 53 -15.13 -13.89 3.73
C GLY A 53 -14.07 -13.46 4.75
N LYS A 54 -12.77 -13.61 4.45
CA LYS A 54 -11.67 -13.08 5.30
C LYS A 54 -11.53 -11.58 5.11
N ILE A 55 -11.31 -10.86 6.20
CA ILE A 55 -11.21 -9.39 6.24
C ILE A 55 -9.76 -8.97 6.50
N ALA A 56 -9.20 -8.11 5.65
CA ALA A 56 -7.83 -7.62 5.76
C ALA A 56 -7.73 -6.11 5.48
N LYS A 57 -6.55 -5.52 5.71
CA LYS A 57 -6.30 -4.09 5.43
C LYS A 57 -6.52 -3.74 3.95
N CYS A 58 -5.94 -4.54 3.06
CA CYS A 58 -6.22 -4.54 1.63
C CYS A 58 -5.97 -5.95 1.08
N THR A 59 -6.28 -6.19 -0.18
CA THR A 59 -6.18 -7.53 -0.80
C THR A 59 -4.75 -8.09 -0.80
N PHE A 60 -3.71 -7.26 -0.74
CA PHE A 60 -2.33 -7.73 -0.58
C PHE A 60 -2.05 -8.37 0.78
N TYR A 61 -2.82 -8.04 1.82
CA TYR A 61 -2.71 -8.58 3.18
C TYR A 61 -3.72 -9.71 3.44
N SER A 62 -4.26 -10.36 2.40
CA SER A 62 -5.30 -11.40 2.55
C SER A 62 -4.84 -12.63 3.34
N ASP A 63 -3.54 -12.91 3.33
CA ASP A 63 -2.87 -13.93 4.13
C ASP A 63 -2.81 -13.58 5.63
N ARG A 64 -2.89 -12.29 5.96
CA ARG A 64 -2.82 -11.73 7.31
C ARG A 64 -4.12 -11.03 7.68
N TYR A 65 -5.23 -11.76 7.50
CA TYR A 65 -6.57 -11.28 7.82
C TYR A 65 -6.74 -11.05 9.33
N VAL A 66 -7.59 -10.08 9.69
CA VAL A 66 -7.88 -9.69 11.08
C VAL A 66 -9.15 -10.34 11.64
N GLY A 67 -9.87 -11.08 10.80
CA GLY A 67 -11.10 -11.81 11.13
C GLY A 67 -11.86 -12.19 9.85
N THR A 68 -13.10 -12.62 10.03
CA THR A 68 -14.02 -13.00 8.96
C THR A 68 -15.30 -12.18 9.03
N ILE A 69 -16.14 -12.26 7.99
CA ILE A 69 -17.47 -11.63 8.00
C ILE A 69 -18.34 -12.07 9.18
N LYS A 70 -18.14 -13.28 9.71
CA LYS A 70 -18.86 -13.81 10.88
C LYS A 70 -18.50 -13.07 12.18
N ASP A 71 -17.33 -12.47 12.26
CA ASP A 71 -16.88 -11.68 13.42
C ASP A 71 -17.48 -10.27 13.45
N GLY A 72 -18.13 -9.85 12.36
CA GLY A 72 -18.68 -8.51 12.18
C GLY A 72 -17.65 -7.49 11.65
N LEU A 73 -18.08 -6.69 10.67
CA LEU A 73 -17.21 -5.72 9.97
C LEU A 73 -16.62 -4.66 10.91
N LYS A 74 -17.43 -4.11 11.82
CA LYS A 74 -17.00 -3.07 12.77
C LYS A 74 -15.85 -3.56 13.66
N LYS A 75 -16.00 -4.76 14.23
CA LYS A 75 -15.00 -5.40 15.09
C LYS A 75 -13.70 -5.65 14.32
N CYS A 76 -13.79 -6.17 13.10
CA CYS A 76 -12.62 -6.38 12.25
C CYS A 76 -11.95 -5.06 11.87
N ARG A 77 -12.73 -4.03 11.53
CA ARG A 77 -12.19 -2.71 11.16
C ARG A 77 -11.37 -2.06 12.27
N GLN A 78 -11.76 -2.23 13.54
CA GLN A 78 -11.04 -1.70 14.71
C GLN A 78 -9.66 -2.36 14.92
N LYS A 79 -9.46 -3.58 14.41
CA LYS A 79 -8.18 -4.28 14.43
C LYS A 79 -7.20 -3.74 13.37
N ILE A 80 -7.70 -3.18 12.27
CA ILE A 80 -6.87 -2.56 11.23
C ILE A 80 -6.37 -1.19 11.72
N LYS A 81 -5.10 -1.14 12.15
CA LYS A 81 -4.48 0.08 12.65
C LYS A 81 -4.06 1.01 11.50
N PRO A 82 -4.53 2.27 11.49
CA PRO A 82 -4.04 3.28 10.55
C PRO A 82 -2.55 3.54 10.76
N ILE A 83 -1.86 3.90 9.67
CA ILE A 83 -0.46 4.31 9.73
C ILE A 83 -0.42 5.82 9.73
N LYS A 84 0.29 6.41 10.69
CA LYS A 84 0.56 7.85 10.73
C LYS A 84 1.82 8.15 9.93
N LEU A 85 1.85 9.30 9.25
CA LEU A 85 2.99 9.71 8.42
C LEU A 85 4.24 9.99 9.26
N ASP A 86 4.09 10.51 10.47
CA ASP A 86 5.17 10.78 11.43
C ASP A 86 5.93 9.52 11.89
N LYS A 87 5.36 8.33 11.67
CA LYS A 87 6.00 7.04 11.96
C LYS A 87 6.77 6.47 10.78
N LEU A 88 6.66 7.07 9.60
CA LEU A 88 7.37 6.59 8.41
C LEU A 88 8.82 7.09 8.43
N LYS A 89 9.74 6.22 8.01
CA LYS A 89 11.16 6.56 7.77
C LYS A 89 11.30 7.26 6.41
N CYS A 90 10.56 8.36 6.24
CA CYS A 90 10.49 9.13 5.01
C CYS A 90 10.44 10.62 5.36
N ASN A 91 11.51 11.34 5.03
CA ASN A 91 11.59 12.78 5.18
C ASN A 91 11.70 13.41 3.78
N CYS A 92 10.58 13.84 3.22
CA CYS A 92 10.52 14.57 1.95
C CYS A 92 9.29 15.48 1.90
N GLU A 93 9.37 16.54 1.09
CA GLU A 93 8.27 17.50 0.91
C GLU A 93 7.00 16.87 0.32
N PHE A 94 7.13 15.77 -0.44
CA PHE A 94 6.02 15.09 -1.08
C PHE A 94 5.25 14.14 -0.16
N ILE A 95 5.61 14.03 1.13
CA ILE A 95 5.07 12.98 2.02
C ILE A 95 3.55 13.04 2.18
N GLU A 96 2.97 14.24 2.27
CA GLU A 96 1.51 14.43 2.36
C GLU A 96 0.81 14.11 1.02
N GLN A 97 1.46 14.39 -0.10
CA GLN A 97 0.93 14.10 -1.44
C GLN A 97 1.00 12.61 -1.76
N CYS A 98 2.11 11.94 -1.46
CA CYS A 98 2.29 10.52 -1.73
C CYS A 98 1.71 9.61 -0.65
N ARG A 99 1.49 10.13 0.56
CA ARG A 99 1.02 9.44 1.77
C ARG A 99 1.86 8.22 2.14
N GLY A 100 3.17 8.33 1.89
CA GLY A 100 4.14 7.26 2.06
C GLY A 100 4.07 6.15 1.01
N GLY A 101 3.17 6.19 0.02
CA GLY A 101 3.01 5.11 -0.94
C GLY A 101 2.49 3.80 -0.33
N CYS A 102 2.58 2.71 -1.10
CA CYS A 102 2.09 1.39 -0.75
C CYS A 102 2.90 0.78 0.40
N ARG A 103 2.21 0.46 1.50
CA ARG A 103 2.84 -0.09 2.71
C ARG A 103 3.21 -1.57 2.56
N TYR A 104 2.40 -2.32 1.80
CA TYR A 104 2.75 -3.70 1.44
C TYR A 104 4.05 -3.75 0.63
N ARG A 105 4.24 -2.80 -0.30
CA ARG A 105 5.46 -2.74 -1.10
C ARG A 105 6.68 -2.32 -0.28
N ALA A 106 6.54 -1.36 0.62
CA ALA A 106 7.61 -0.99 1.54
C ALA A 106 8.03 -2.18 2.42
N GLU A 107 7.06 -2.93 2.94
CA GLU A 107 7.31 -4.15 3.71
C GLU A 107 8.06 -5.21 2.90
N MET A 108 7.66 -5.46 1.65
CA MET A 108 8.37 -6.38 0.73
C MET A 108 9.80 -5.92 0.42
N LEU A 109 10.10 -4.62 0.53
CA LEU A 109 11.44 -4.06 0.38
C LEU A 109 12.26 -4.12 1.69
N GLY A 110 11.72 -4.75 2.74
CA GLY A 110 12.42 -5.03 4.00
C GLY A 110 12.01 -4.15 5.18
N ASP A 111 11.19 -3.11 4.98
CA ASP A 111 10.75 -2.25 6.10
C ASP A 111 9.31 -1.73 5.92
N PRO A 112 8.34 -2.18 6.75
CA PRO A 112 6.95 -1.72 6.68
C PRO A 112 6.77 -0.22 6.96
N LEU A 113 7.71 0.41 7.66
CA LEU A 113 7.77 1.86 7.91
C LEU A 113 8.72 2.58 6.95
N GLY A 114 9.45 1.83 6.11
CA GLY A 114 10.39 2.35 5.13
C GLY A 114 9.73 3.02 3.92
N LYS A 115 10.58 3.43 2.97
CA LYS A 115 10.13 4.09 1.73
C LYS A 115 9.54 3.09 0.76
N ASP A 116 8.48 3.50 0.07
CA ASP A 116 8.03 2.82 -1.14
C ASP A 116 8.83 3.38 -2.33
N LEU A 117 9.94 2.72 -2.68
CA LEU A 117 10.88 3.21 -3.70
C LEU A 117 10.24 3.41 -5.08
N TYR A 118 9.26 2.57 -5.44
CA TYR A 118 8.54 2.71 -6.70
C TYR A 118 7.69 3.98 -6.71
N ARG A 119 7.04 4.31 -5.57
CA ARG A 119 6.28 5.55 -5.45
C ARG A 119 7.21 6.76 -5.38
N CYS A 120 8.36 6.64 -4.71
CA CYS A 120 9.39 7.68 -4.70
C CYS A 120 9.87 8.01 -6.12
N GLY A 121 10.04 7.01 -6.99
CA GLY A 121 10.47 7.20 -8.38
C GLY A 121 9.55 8.11 -9.21
N LEU A 122 8.27 8.25 -8.85
CA LEU A 122 7.35 9.21 -9.48
C LEU A 122 7.75 10.68 -9.20
N PHE A 123 8.29 10.96 -8.01
CA PHE A 123 8.63 12.30 -7.55
C PHE A 123 10.11 12.66 -7.78
N LEU A 124 11.00 11.67 -7.73
CA LEU A 124 12.44 11.84 -7.97
C LEU A 124 12.83 11.91 -9.46
N SER A 125 11.87 11.73 -10.37
CA SER A 125 12.08 11.87 -11.82
C SER A 125 11.58 13.21 -12.36
N ARG A 126 11.38 14.20 -11.48
CA ARG A 126 11.00 15.57 -11.81
C ARG A 126 12.20 16.49 -11.72
#